data_AF-A0A376VX91-F1
#
_entry.id   AF-A0A376VX91-F1
#
_cell.length_a   1.000
_cell.length_b   1.000
_cell.length_c   1.000
_cell.angle_alpha   90.00
_cell.angle_beta   90.00
_cell.angle_gamma   90.00
#
_symmetry.space_group_name_H-M   'P 1'
#
loop_
_entity.id
_entity.type
_entity.pdbx_description
1 polymer ?
#
loop_
_entity_poly.entity_id
_entity_poly.type
_entity_poly.pdbx_seq_one_letter_code
_entity_poly.pdbx_strand_id
1 'polypeptide(L)'
;MSSISPVATKAFAQRIIAGGAEYIDAPVSGGEVGAKAGTLSIMVGGCEEVYLQIKPILELMGKNITLVGNVGDGQTCKVANQIIVALNIEAVAEALLFASKSGADPARVREALMGGFASSRVLEVHGERMIKGTFEPGFRISLHQKI
;
A
#
# COMPACT_ATOMS: atom_id res chain seq x y z
N MET A 1 5.75 12.31 -3.57
CA MET A 1 4.93 11.14 -3.16
C MET A 1 5.42 9.82 -3.77
N SER A 2 6.70 9.73 -4.13
CA SER A 2 7.30 8.50 -4.67
C SER A 2 7.50 7.45 -3.58
N SER A 3 7.51 6.17 -3.94
CA SER A 3 8.06 5.10 -3.08
C SER A 3 9.55 4.93 -3.39
N ILE A 4 10.39 5.21 -2.40
CA ILE A 4 11.86 5.21 -2.48
C ILE A 4 12.48 4.72 -1.16
N SER A 5 13.81 4.55 -1.12
CA SER A 5 14.53 4.12 0.09
C SER A 5 14.29 5.08 1.27
N PRO A 6 13.85 4.57 2.45
CA PRO A 6 13.72 5.37 3.66
C PRO A 6 15.03 6.05 4.09
N VAL A 7 16.15 5.35 3.90
CA VAL A 7 17.49 5.86 4.23
C VAL A 7 17.87 7.03 3.32
N ALA A 8 17.65 6.89 2.02
CA ALA A 8 17.92 7.95 1.06
C ALA A 8 17.01 9.18 1.31
N THR A 9 15.74 8.96 1.65
CA THR A 9 14.80 10.02 2.02
C THR A 9 15.30 10.86 3.18
N LYS A 10 15.81 10.24 4.25
CA LYS A 10 16.39 10.96 5.40
C LYS A 10 17.57 11.83 4.97
N ALA A 11 18.45 11.32 4.11
CA ALA A 11 19.58 12.08 3.58
C ALA A 11 19.16 13.24 2.65
N PHE A 12 18.13 13.05 1.82
CA PHE A 12 17.59 14.12 0.97
C PHE A 12 17.00 15.25 1.80
N ALA A 13 16.22 14.91 2.82
CA ALA A 13 15.61 15.89 3.68
C ALA A 13 16.63 16.71 4.45
N GLN A 14 17.68 16.08 4.99
CA GLN A 14 18.77 16.81 5.66
C GLN A 14 19.36 17.92 4.77
N ARG A 15 19.61 17.61 3.49
CA ARG A 15 20.16 18.57 2.53
C ARG A 15 19.18 19.69 2.18
N ILE A 16 17.88 19.37 2.06
CA ILE A 16 16.83 20.32 1.70
C ILE A 16 16.55 21.27 2.86
N ILE A 17 16.48 20.73 4.08
CA ILE A 17 16.30 21.49 5.32
C ILE A 17 17.50 22.39 5.58
N ALA A 18 18.74 21.92 5.35
CA ALA A 18 19.93 22.77 5.43
C ALA A 18 19.92 23.93 4.42
N GLY A 19 19.18 23.79 3.31
CA GLY A 19 18.93 24.85 2.33
C GLY A 19 17.79 25.80 2.68
N GLY A 20 17.15 25.64 3.85
CA GLY A 20 16.06 26.49 4.31
C GLY A 20 14.66 26.11 3.78
N ALA A 21 14.49 24.89 3.26
CA ALA A 21 13.20 24.40 2.76
C ALA A 21 12.68 23.22 3.57
N GLU A 22 11.37 23.04 3.59
CA GLU A 22 10.71 21.92 4.27
C GLU A 22 10.71 20.64 3.44
N TYR A 23 10.68 19.49 4.11
CA TYR A 23 10.60 18.19 3.46
C TYR A 23 9.58 17.26 4.12
N ILE A 24 8.68 16.71 3.30
CA ILE A 24 7.72 15.67 3.67
C ILE A 24 7.83 14.50 2.70
N ASP A 25 8.02 13.29 3.21
CA ASP A 25 7.78 12.07 2.43
C ASP A 25 6.35 11.57 2.62
N ALA A 26 5.60 11.49 1.52
CA ALA A 26 4.21 11.05 1.53
C ALA A 26 3.95 9.99 0.44
N PRO A 27 4.55 8.77 0.53
CA PRO A 27 4.20 7.67 -0.37
C PRO A 27 2.72 7.27 -0.24
N VAL A 28 2.18 6.66 -1.30
CA VAL A 28 0.75 6.35 -1.42
C VAL A 28 0.46 4.87 -1.66
N SER A 29 -0.76 4.45 -1.32
CA SER A 29 -1.35 3.15 -1.65
C SER A 29 -2.78 3.32 -2.18
N GLY A 30 -3.22 2.45 -3.09
CA GLY A 30 -4.54 2.54 -3.74
C GLY A 30 -4.53 2.41 -5.27
N GLY A 31 -3.34 2.47 -5.89
CA GLY A 31 -3.16 2.31 -7.33
C GLY A 31 -3.83 3.41 -8.16
N GLU A 32 -3.91 3.21 -9.47
CA GLU A 32 -4.51 4.17 -10.40
C GLU A 32 -5.99 4.44 -10.10
N VAL A 33 -6.73 3.39 -9.71
CA VAL A 33 -8.16 3.49 -9.35
C VAL A 33 -8.34 4.40 -8.15
N GLY A 34 -7.55 4.19 -7.08
CA GLY A 34 -7.61 5.05 -5.89
C GLY A 34 -7.21 6.49 -6.17
N ALA A 35 -6.23 6.72 -7.05
CA ALA A 35 -5.81 8.05 -7.46
C ALA A 35 -6.91 8.80 -8.23
N LYS A 36 -7.52 8.16 -9.24
CA LYS A 36 -8.63 8.74 -10.01
C LYS A 36 -9.86 9.05 -9.14
N ALA A 37 -10.10 8.22 -8.13
CA ALA A 37 -11.23 8.38 -7.22
C ALA A 37 -10.96 9.33 -6.03
N GLY A 38 -9.74 9.86 -5.88
CA GLY A 38 -9.38 10.69 -4.71
C GLY A 38 -9.43 9.92 -3.38
N THR A 39 -9.14 8.61 -3.41
CA THR A 39 -9.27 7.71 -2.25
C THR A 39 -7.96 7.04 -1.85
N LEU A 40 -6.82 7.65 -2.21
CA LEU A 40 -5.52 7.11 -1.82
C LEU A 40 -5.37 7.02 -0.30
N SER A 41 -4.58 6.03 0.13
CA SER A 41 -4.01 6.02 1.46
C SER A 41 -2.62 6.66 1.39
N ILE A 42 -2.36 7.68 2.21
CA ILE A 42 -1.17 8.51 2.19
C ILE A 42 -0.46 8.39 3.54
N MET A 43 0.77 7.86 3.51
CA MET A 43 1.60 7.63 4.70
C MET A 43 2.62 8.75 4.77
N VAL A 44 2.49 9.66 5.73
CA VAL A 44 3.27 10.90 5.79
C VAL A 44 4.37 10.79 6.85
N GLY A 45 5.59 11.14 6.49
CA GLY A 45 6.72 11.34 7.40
C GLY A 45 7.20 12.79 7.33
N GLY A 46 7.39 13.41 8.50
CA GLY A 46 7.98 14.74 8.62
C GLY A 46 7.44 15.57 9.78
N CYS A 47 7.69 16.88 9.72
CA CYS A 47 7.27 17.85 10.73
C CYS A 47 5.73 17.98 10.77
N GLU A 48 5.15 17.97 11.96
CA GLU A 48 3.69 18.02 12.16
C GLU A 48 3.10 19.35 11.68
N GLU A 49 3.79 20.46 11.92
CA GLU A 49 3.37 21.80 11.51
C GLU A 49 3.26 21.89 9.98
N VAL A 50 4.27 21.36 9.26
CA VAL A 50 4.26 21.30 7.79
C VAL A 50 3.16 20.35 7.31
N TYR A 51 2.99 19.20 7.96
CA TYR A 51 1.91 18.26 7.64
C TYR A 51 0.54 18.92 7.73
N LEU A 52 0.25 19.66 8.82
CA LEU A 52 -1.02 20.36 9.00
C LEU A 52 -1.27 21.42 7.92
N GLN A 53 -0.22 22.10 7.44
CA GLN A 53 -0.33 23.06 6.34
C GLN A 53 -0.68 22.40 5.00
N ILE A 54 -0.07 21.24 4.69
CA ILE A 54 -0.30 20.56 3.41
C ILE A 54 -1.49 19.59 3.43
N LYS A 55 -2.00 19.23 4.61
CA LYS A 55 -3.09 18.27 4.77
C LYS A 55 -4.31 18.57 3.89
N PRO A 56 -4.81 19.82 3.77
CA PRO A 56 -5.94 20.13 2.89
C PRO A 56 -5.68 19.78 1.41
N ILE A 57 -4.42 19.82 0.96
CA ILE A 57 -4.03 19.43 -0.41
C ILE A 57 -4.01 17.91 -0.53
N LEU A 58 -3.51 17.21 0.49
CA LEU A 58 -3.49 15.74 0.51
C LEU A 58 -4.91 15.16 0.52
N GLU A 59 -5.86 15.82 1.19
CA GLU A 59 -7.28 15.44 1.25
C GLU A 59 -7.99 15.49 -0.12
N LEU A 60 -7.44 16.22 -1.11
CA LEU A 60 -7.99 16.23 -2.47
C LEU A 60 -7.74 14.93 -3.23
N MET A 61 -6.76 14.13 -2.79
CA MET A 61 -6.33 12.90 -3.47
C MET A 61 -6.42 11.65 -2.58
N GLY A 62 -6.55 11.84 -1.27
CA GLY A 62 -6.51 10.77 -0.28
C GLY A 62 -7.73 10.74 0.64
N LYS A 63 -8.10 9.53 1.05
CA LYS A 63 -9.13 9.29 2.07
C LYS A 63 -8.55 8.92 3.43
N ASN A 64 -7.45 8.17 3.46
CA ASN A 64 -6.75 7.81 4.69
C ASN A 64 -5.39 8.49 4.69
N ILE A 65 -5.21 9.51 5.53
CA ILE A 65 -3.99 10.32 5.56
C ILE A 65 -3.46 10.28 6.98
N THR A 66 -2.23 9.80 7.15
CA THR A 66 -1.67 9.54 8.47
C THR A 66 -0.27 10.11 8.55
N LEU A 67 -0.03 11.02 9.51
CA LEU A 67 1.32 11.36 9.95
C LEU A 67 1.85 10.19 10.77
N VAL A 68 2.75 9.43 10.19
CA VAL A 68 3.33 8.21 10.78
C VAL A 68 4.41 8.57 11.80
N GLY A 69 5.16 9.63 11.53
CA GLY A 69 6.29 10.03 12.36
C GLY A 69 7.18 11.03 11.65
N ASN A 70 8.48 10.95 11.92
CA ASN A 70 9.48 11.85 11.38
C ASN A 70 9.77 11.54 9.90
N VAL A 71 10.60 12.38 9.29
CA VAL A 71 11.03 12.17 7.91
C VAL A 71 11.61 10.76 7.71
N GLY A 72 11.17 10.08 6.67
CA GLY A 72 11.50 8.71 6.30
C GLY A 72 10.57 7.66 6.90
N ASP A 73 9.77 8.01 7.90
CA ASP A 73 8.84 7.06 8.53
C ASP A 73 7.62 6.80 7.61
N GLY A 74 7.26 7.75 6.73
CA GLY A 74 6.27 7.52 5.68
C GLY A 74 6.73 6.46 4.68
N GLN A 75 7.98 6.54 4.20
CA GLN A 75 8.61 5.49 3.38
C GLN A 75 8.71 4.16 4.12
N THR A 76 9.11 4.18 5.39
CA THR A 76 9.21 2.96 6.21
C THR A 76 7.85 2.27 6.33
N CYS A 77 6.79 3.04 6.61
CA CYS A 77 5.42 2.53 6.63
C CYS A 77 5.00 1.97 5.27
N LYS A 78 5.35 2.64 4.17
CA LYS A 78 5.07 2.13 2.82
C LYS A 78 5.75 0.80 2.54
N VAL A 79 7.01 0.63 2.92
CA VAL A 79 7.74 -0.63 2.76
C VAL A 79 7.07 -1.73 3.59
N ALA A 80 6.77 -1.47 4.87
CA ALA A 80 6.04 -2.42 5.72
C ALA A 80 4.69 -2.84 5.10
N ASN A 81 3.92 -1.88 4.58
CA ASN A 81 2.68 -2.16 3.86
C ASN A 81 2.91 -3.07 2.65
N GLN A 82 3.95 -2.82 1.83
CA GLN A 82 4.20 -3.63 0.64
C GLN A 82 4.69 -5.05 0.96
N ILE A 83 5.42 -5.25 2.08
CA ILE A 83 5.78 -6.58 2.59
C ILE A 83 4.51 -7.36 2.94
N ILE A 84 3.61 -6.77 3.73
CA ILE A 84 2.34 -7.42 4.13
C ILE A 84 1.49 -7.73 2.90
N VAL A 85 1.38 -6.79 1.95
CA VAL A 85 0.60 -7.01 0.73
C VAL A 85 1.20 -8.16 -0.11
N ALA A 86 2.52 -8.23 -0.23
CA ALA A 86 3.20 -9.32 -0.97
C ALA A 86 2.93 -10.68 -0.33
N LEU A 87 3.19 -10.80 0.98
CA LEU A 87 3.01 -12.04 1.74
C LEU A 87 1.54 -12.49 1.73
N ASN A 88 0.60 -11.56 1.84
CA ASN A 88 -0.81 -11.92 1.77
C ASN A 88 -1.23 -12.38 0.38
N ILE A 89 -0.68 -11.79 -0.70
CA ILE A 89 -0.99 -12.24 -2.07
C ILE A 89 -0.52 -13.67 -2.26
N GLU A 90 0.70 -13.96 -1.79
CA GLU A 90 1.29 -15.28 -1.85
C GLU A 90 0.49 -16.29 -1.02
N ALA A 91 0.16 -15.97 0.24
CA ALA A 91 -0.59 -16.86 1.11
C ALA A 91 -1.99 -17.19 0.56
N VAL A 92 -2.67 -16.21 -0.05
CA VAL A 92 -3.97 -16.43 -0.71
C VAL A 92 -3.81 -17.31 -1.93
N ALA A 93 -2.76 -17.12 -2.73
CA ALA A 93 -2.48 -17.96 -3.90
C ALA A 93 -2.22 -19.41 -3.50
N GLU A 94 -1.38 -19.64 -2.49
CA GLU A 94 -1.10 -20.99 -1.97
C GLU A 94 -2.37 -21.65 -1.43
N ALA A 95 -3.13 -20.96 -0.58
CA ALA A 95 -4.33 -21.51 0.05
C ALA A 95 -5.41 -21.88 -0.99
N LEU A 96 -5.67 -21.02 -1.99
CA LEU A 96 -6.66 -21.28 -3.03
C LEU A 96 -6.20 -22.37 -4.00
N LEU A 97 -4.91 -22.43 -4.34
CA LEU A 97 -4.36 -23.51 -5.16
C LEU A 97 -4.45 -24.85 -4.43
N PHE A 98 -4.08 -24.89 -3.15
CA PHE A 98 -4.21 -26.07 -2.30
C PHE A 98 -5.67 -26.56 -2.24
N ALA A 99 -6.61 -25.65 -1.97
CA ALA A 99 -8.04 -25.97 -1.92
C ALA A 99 -8.53 -26.55 -3.26
N SER A 100 -8.17 -25.91 -4.38
CA SER A 100 -8.50 -26.39 -5.72
C SER A 100 -7.96 -27.79 -5.98
N LYS A 101 -6.68 -28.03 -5.67
CA LYS A 101 -6.02 -29.34 -5.85
C LYS A 101 -6.54 -30.42 -4.91
N SER A 102 -7.12 -30.02 -3.79
CA SER A 102 -7.80 -30.91 -2.84
C SER A 102 -9.26 -31.18 -3.22
N GLY A 103 -9.75 -30.64 -4.35
CA GLY A 103 -11.09 -30.86 -4.86
C GLY A 103 -12.18 -29.92 -4.34
N ALA A 104 -11.81 -28.92 -3.53
CA ALA A 104 -12.74 -27.90 -3.06
C ALA A 104 -12.93 -26.79 -4.12
N ASP A 105 -14.10 -26.15 -4.13
CA ASP A 105 -14.35 -24.95 -4.93
C ASP A 105 -13.65 -23.73 -4.29
N PRO A 106 -12.63 -23.13 -4.95
CA PRO A 106 -11.92 -21.97 -4.42
C PRO A 106 -12.82 -20.77 -4.13
N ALA A 107 -13.93 -20.60 -4.87
CA ALA A 107 -14.88 -19.51 -4.63
C ALA A 107 -15.60 -19.68 -3.28
N ARG A 108 -16.02 -20.90 -2.94
CA ARG A 108 -16.67 -21.22 -1.66
C ARG A 108 -15.69 -21.19 -0.50
N VAL A 109 -14.45 -21.62 -0.73
CA VAL A 109 -13.39 -21.50 0.28
C VAL A 109 -13.12 -20.03 0.59
N ARG A 110 -12.97 -19.18 -0.44
CA ARG A 110 -12.83 -17.73 -0.23
C ARG A 110 -14.03 -17.17 0.55
N GLU A 111 -15.25 -17.48 0.17
CA GLU A 111 -16.47 -17.04 0.86
C GLU A 111 -16.45 -17.40 2.35
N ALA A 112 -16.10 -18.65 2.68
CA ALA A 112 -16.00 -19.10 4.07
C ALA A 112 -14.88 -18.38 4.85
N LEU A 113 -13.71 -18.17 4.23
CA LEU A 113 -12.56 -17.53 4.86
C LEU A 113 -12.76 -16.02 5.13
N MET A 114 -13.64 -15.36 4.37
CA MET A 114 -13.95 -13.93 4.54
C MET A 114 -14.58 -13.60 5.91
N GLY A 115 -15.19 -14.58 6.58
CA GLY A 115 -15.82 -14.40 7.90
C GLY A 115 -14.90 -14.63 9.10
N GLY A 116 -13.64 -15.04 8.89
CA GLY A 116 -12.71 -15.42 9.96
C GLY A 116 -11.40 -14.62 9.98
N PHE A 117 -10.44 -15.08 10.78
CA PHE A 117 -9.12 -14.45 10.93
C PHE A 117 -8.28 -14.40 9.64
N ALA A 118 -8.62 -15.22 8.63
CA ALA A 118 -8.00 -15.18 7.31
C ALA A 118 -8.46 -13.98 6.46
N SER A 119 -9.51 -13.28 6.87
CA SER A 119 -10.08 -12.16 6.14
C SER A 119 -9.06 -11.03 5.99
N SER A 120 -8.86 -10.59 4.74
CA SER A 120 -7.99 -9.47 4.41
C SER A 120 -8.47 -8.82 3.12
N ARG A 121 -8.09 -7.55 2.90
CA ARG A 121 -8.36 -6.86 1.63
C ARG A 121 -7.75 -7.60 0.43
N VAL A 122 -6.66 -8.34 0.65
CA VAL A 122 -6.03 -9.15 -0.39
C VAL A 122 -6.86 -10.37 -0.73
N LEU A 123 -7.36 -11.12 0.25
CA LEU A 123 -8.27 -12.24 0.00
C LEU A 123 -9.55 -11.76 -0.72
N GLU A 124 -10.08 -10.62 -0.30
CA GLU A 124 -11.26 -10.01 -0.92
C GLU A 124 -10.99 -9.68 -2.40
N VAL A 125 -10.00 -8.85 -2.70
CA VAL A 125 -9.79 -8.33 -4.06
C VAL A 125 -9.00 -9.31 -4.93
N HIS A 126 -7.85 -9.75 -4.46
CA HIS A 126 -6.93 -10.57 -5.25
C HIS A 126 -7.36 -12.03 -5.28
N GLY A 127 -7.96 -12.57 -4.22
CA GLY A 127 -8.56 -13.90 -4.25
C GLY A 127 -9.65 -14.01 -5.32
N GLU A 128 -10.51 -13.00 -5.46
CA GLU A 128 -11.52 -12.97 -6.52
C GLU A 128 -10.90 -12.91 -7.93
N ARG A 129 -9.85 -12.10 -8.11
CA ARG A 129 -9.11 -12.03 -9.38
C ARG A 129 -8.47 -13.36 -9.76
N MET A 130 -7.85 -14.05 -8.80
CA MET A 130 -7.25 -15.37 -9.01
C MET A 130 -8.31 -16.39 -9.45
N ILE A 131 -9.49 -16.37 -8.82
CA ILE A 131 -10.60 -17.26 -9.18
C ILE A 131 -11.13 -16.96 -10.59
N LYS A 132 -11.27 -15.68 -10.94
CA LYS A 132 -11.79 -15.24 -12.24
C LYS A 132 -10.75 -15.25 -13.37
N GLY A 133 -9.47 -15.43 -13.04
CA GLY A 133 -8.36 -15.32 -14.00
C GLY A 133 -8.13 -13.91 -14.55
N THR A 134 -8.50 -12.86 -13.80
CA THR A 134 -8.40 -11.46 -14.25
C THR A 134 -7.12 -10.79 -13.74
N PHE A 135 -6.14 -10.65 -14.62
CA PHE A 135 -4.79 -10.16 -14.30
C PHE A 135 -4.44 -8.83 -14.98
N GLU A 136 -5.46 -8.11 -15.47
CA GLU A 136 -5.32 -6.77 -16.01
C GLU A 136 -4.63 -5.84 -14.97
N PRO A 137 -3.58 -5.10 -15.35
CA PRO A 137 -2.74 -4.46 -14.35
C PRO A 137 -3.42 -3.29 -13.62
N GLY A 138 -3.78 -3.48 -12.34
CA GLY A 138 -4.02 -2.38 -11.39
C GLY A 138 -2.75 -1.95 -10.62
N PHE A 139 -1.78 -2.86 -10.52
CA PHE A 139 -0.43 -2.66 -10.02
C PHE A 139 0.45 -3.77 -10.61
N ARG A 140 1.52 -3.41 -11.33
CA ARG A 140 2.35 -4.38 -12.05
C ARG A 140 3.30 -5.11 -11.08
N ILE A 141 3.59 -6.38 -11.34
CA ILE A 141 4.56 -7.17 -10.56
C ILE A 141 5.93 -6.47 -10.50
N SER A 142 6.39 -5.91 -11.62
CA SER A 142 7.65 -5.15 -11.67
C SER A 142 7.67 -3.92 -10.77
N LEU A 143 6.51 -3.32 -10.48
CA LEU A 143 6.41 -2.22 -9.52
C LEU A 143 6.42 -2.73 -8.08
N HIS A 144 5.89 -3.93 -7.82
CA HIS A 144 5.96 -4.56 -6.50
C HIS A 144 7.39 -5.00 -6.16
N GLN A 145 8.11 -5.57 -7.14
CA GLN A 145 9.52 -5.98 -6.97
C GLN A 145 10.48 -4.80 -6.73
N LYS A 146 10.08 -3.58 -7.12
CA LYS A 146 10.89 -2.36 -6.96
C LYS A 146 10.86 -1.82 -5.54
N ILE A 147 9.78 -2.04 -4.78
CA ILE A 147 9.53 -1.44 -3.46
C ILE A 147 10.00 -2.38 -2.38
#